data_AF-X0UYH9-F1
#
_entry.id   AF-X0UYH9-F1
#
_cell.length_a   1.000
_cell.length_b   1.000
_cell.length_c   1.000
_cell.angle_alpha   90.00
_cell.angle_beta   90.00
_cell.angle_gamma   90.00
#
_symmetry.space_group_name_H-M   'P 1'
#
loop_
_entity.id
_entity.type
_entity.pdbx_description
1 polymer ?
#
loop_
_entity_poly.entity_id
_entity_poly.type
_entity_poly.pdbx_seq_one_letter_code
_entity_poly.pdbx_strand_id
1 'polypeptide(L)'
;RNGYGRQVHSFFADVSLNLDDKQVTVPASFIRAPLVNEAGGAVSVLAEYKNKPILLSQNNCLVSSFHTELHTDRTLVKYFLDKFVLPSHVSQPTTGI
;
A
#
# COMPACT_ATOMS: atom_id res chain seq x y z
N ARG A 1 17.48 9.31 1.79
CA ARG A 1 17.98 9.88 3.07
C ARG A 1 17.00 9.44 4.16
N ASN A 2 17.44 8.67 5.16
CA ASN A 2 16.56 7.96 6.10
C ASN A 2 15.68 8.95 6.88
N GLY A 3 14.37 8.93 6.60
CA GLY A 3 13.44 9.98 7.00
C GLY A 3 12.84 9.86 8.40
N TYR A 4 13.06 8.74 9.10
CA TYR A 4 12.45 8.44 10.40
C TYR A 4 13.37 8.65 11.63
N GLY A 5 14.58 9.19 11.46
CA GLY A 5 15.50 9.52 12.56
C GLY A 5 16.85 8.78 12.55
N ARG A 6 17.66 9.00 13.59
CA ARG A 6 19.03 8.44 13.76
C ARG A 6 18.95 6.91 13.74
N GLN A 7 19.92 6.30 13.08
CA GLN A 7 19.97 4.90 12.62
C GLN A 7 19.33 3.86 13.59
N VAL A 8 18.73 2.80 13.01
CA VAL A 8 18.28 1.50 13.59
C VAL A 8 16.82 1.29 14.05
N HIS A 9 15.85 2.15 13.75
CA HIS A 9 14.46 1.82 14.16
C HIS A 9 13.70 0.92 13.18
N SER A 10 13.88 -0.39 13.35
CA SER A 10 12.77 -1.31 13.12
C SER A 10 11.68 -0.97 14.12
N PHE A 11 10.46 -0.69 13.66
CA PHE A 11 9.33 -0.43 14.56
C PHE A 11 8.07 -1.09 14.03
N PHE A 12 7.12 -1.26 14.95
CA PHE A 12 5.82 -1.86 14.69
C PHE A 12 4.75 -0.81 14.98
N ALA A 13 3.75 -0.71 14.11
CA ALA A 13 2.62 0.18 14.30
C ALA A 13 1.38 -0.41 13.62
N ASP A 14 0.22 -0.19 14.22
CA ASP A 14 -1.04 -0.37 13.53
C ASP A 14 -1.26 0.82 12.59
N VAL A 15 -1.49 0.52 11.31
CA VAL A 15 -1.65 1.52 10.26
C VAL A 15 -3.01 1.40 9.63
N SER A 16 -3.59 2.55 9.31
CA SER A 16 -4.91 2.64 8.72
C SER A 16 -4.77 2.74 7.20
N LEU A 17 -5.25 1.72 6.50
CA LEU A 17 -5.23 1.62 5.04
C LEU A 17 -6.59 2.01 4.48
N ASN A 18 -6.61 2.79 3.42
CA ASN A 18 -7.79 3.03 2.59
C ASN A 18 -7.73 2.10 1.37
N LEU A 19 -8.53 1.03 1.39
CA LEU A 19 -8.59 0.01 0.34
C LEU A 19 -10.00 0.01 -0.25
N ASP A 20 -10.15 0.45 -1.51
CA ASP A 20 -11.44 0.61 -2.20
C ASP A 20 -12.50 1.34 -1.35
N ASP A 21 -12.15 2.54 -0.88
CA ASP A 21 -12.98 3.43 -0.06
C ASP A 21 -13.37 2.84 1.32
N LYS A 22 -12.68 1.80 1.77
CA LYS A 22 -12.84 1.21 3.10
C LYS A 22 -11.60 1.40 3.93
N GLN A 23 -11.79 1.91 5.13
CA GLN A 23 -10.71 2.02 6.12
C GLN A 23 -10.50 0.68 6.81
N VAL A 24 -9.28 0.14 6.74
CA VAL A 24 -8.89 -1.11 7.40
C VAL A 24 -7.59 -0.92 8.15
N THR A 25 -7.59 -1.22 9.44
CA THR A 25 -6.38 -1.17 10.26
C THR A 25 -5.66 -2.52 10.19
N VAL A 26 -4.35 -2.48 9.89
CA VAL A 26 -3.50 -3.68 9.87
C VAL A 26 -2.23 -3.45 10.67
N PRO A 27 -1.66 -4.49 11.29
CA PRO A 27 -0.34 -4.40 11.89
C PRO A 27 0.74 -4.32 10.80
N ALA A 28 1.68 -3.39 10.97
CA ALA A 28 2.76 -3.14 10.00
C ALA A 28 4.14 -3.09 10.67
N SER A 29 5.11 -3.77 10.07
CA SER A 29 6.51 -3.72 10.46
C SER A 29 7.32 -2.84 9.51
N PHE A 30 7.96 -1.81 10.04
CA PHE A 30 8.82 -0.91 9.29
C PHE A 30 10.27 -1.27 9.60
N ILE A 31 10.97 -1.92 8.69
CA ILE A 31 12.37 -2.34 8.87
C ILE A 31 13.21 -1.58 7.86
N ARG A 32 13.99 -0.60 8.34
CA ARG A 32 14.80 0.28 7.47
C ARG A 32 13.98 0.88 6.31
N ALA A 33 12.72 1.22 6.60
CA ALA A 33 11.74 1.65 5.62
C ALA A 33 12.22 2.89 4.84
N PRO A 34 12.11 2.90 3.50
CA PRO A 34 12.34 4.10 2.71
C PRO A 34 11.29 5.17 3.05
N LEU A 35 11.66 6.44 2.90
CA LEU A 35 10.72 7.56 3.02
C LEU A 35 10.30 8.02 1.63
N VAL A 36 9.00 8.11 1.39
CA VAL A 36 8.46 8.75 0.19
C VAL A 36 8.40 10.26 0.43
N ASN A 37 9.12 11.04 -0.38
CA ASN A 37 9.15 12.49 -0.26
C ASN A 37 8.06 13.15 -1.11
N GLU A 38 7.81 12.61 -2.30
CA GLU A 38 6.84 13.14 -3.26
C GLU A 38 6.15 11.99 -3.98
N ALA A 39 4.86 12.16 -4.27
CA ALA A 39 4.09 11.26 -5.11
C ALA A 39 3.61 12.06 -6.33
N GLY A 40 3.76 11.50 -7.53
CA GLY A 40 3.26 12.14 -8.75
C GLY A 40 1.73 12.15 -8.81
N GLY A 41 1.12 13.02 -9.61
CA GLY A 41 -0.34 13.19 -9.66
C GLY A 41 -1.14 11.95 -10.10
N ALA A 42 -0.49 10.96 -10.71
CA ALA A 42 -1.10 9.69 -11.09
C ALA A 42 -0.99 8.60 -9.99
N VAL A 43 -0.37 8.91 -8.85
CA VAL A 43 -0.16 7.97 -7.74
C VAL A 43 -1.27 8.15 -6.71
N SER A 44 -1.91 7.05 -6.33
CA SER A 44 -2.88 7.03 -5.24
C SER A 44 -2.18 6.71 -3.93
N VAL A 45 -2.32 7.59 -2.93
CA VAL A 45 -1.84 7.33 -1.56
C VAL A 45 -2.93 6.58 -0.80
N LEU A 46 -2.68 5.31 -0.50
CA LEU A 46 -3.63 4.43 0.17
C LEU A 46 -3.46 4.44 1.69
N ALA A 47 -2.29 4.84 2.20
CA ALA A 47 -2.06 4.99 3.64
C ALA A 47 -0.93 5.96 3.94
N GLU A 48 -1.06 6.66 5.06
CA GLU A 48 -0.03 7.54 5.61
C GLU A 48 0.27 7.20 7.07
N TYR A 49 1.53 7.36 7.45
CA TYR A 49 1.95 7.30 8.84
C TYR A 49 2.80 8.51 9.19
N LYS A 50 2.35 9.30 10.17
CA LYS A 50 2.96 10.59 10.54
C LYS A 50 3.08 11.56 9.34
N ASN A 51 2.00 11.69 8.56
CA ASN A 51 1.92 12.53 7.34
C ASN A 51 2.94 12.16 6.27
N LYS A 52 3.30 10.87 6.18
CA LYS A 52 4.21 10.34 5.19
C LYS A 52 3.54 9.15 4.49
N PRO A 53 3.50 9.11 3.14
CA PRO A 53 2.95 7.98 2.42
C PRO A 53 3.71 6.70 2.76
N ILE A 54 2.97 5.65 3.12
CA ILE A 54 3.53 4.33 3.46
C ILE A 54 2.96 3.22 2.58
N LEU A 55 1.82 3.44 1.92
CA LEU A 55 1.24 2.55 0.93
C LEU A 55 0.77 3.38 -0.25
N LEU A 56 1.25 3.05 -1.45
CA LEU A 56 0.95 3.76 -2.68
C LEU A 56 0.60 2.78 -3.78
N SER A 57 -0.27 3.18 -4.69
CA SER A 57 -0.56 2.43 -5.91
C SER A 57 -0.50 3.31 -7.15
N GLN A 58 -0.09 2.71 -8.26
CA GLN A 58 -0.13 3.32 -9.59
C GLN A 58 -0.25 2.23 -10.64
N ASN A 59 -1.29 2.32 -11.48
CA ASN A 59 -1.60 1.30 -12.49
C ASN A 59 -1.65 -0.10 -11.87
N ASN A 60 -0.77 -1.01 -12.29
CA ASN A 60 -0.67 -2.39 -11.77
C ASN A 60 0.41 -2.56 -10.69
N CYS A 61 0.91 -1.46 -10.12
CA CYS A 61 1.92 -1.49 -9.07
C CYS A 61 1.33 -1.09 -7.72
N LEU A 62 1.65 -1.87 -6.69
CA LEU A 62 1.38 -1.57 -5.29
C LEU A 62 2.71 -1.57 -4.54
N VAL A 63 3.00 -0.49 -3.81
CA VAL A 63 4.27 -0.30 -3.11
C VAL A 63 4.01 0.05 -1.65
N SER A 64 4.62 -0.70 -0.73
CA SER A 64 4.59 -0.43 0.71
C SER A 64 5.98 -0.09 1.25
N SER A 65 6.04 0.79 2.24
CA SER A 65 7.25 1.06 3.03
C SER A 65 7.34 0.15 4.27
N PHE A 66 6.43 -0.80 4.41
CA PHE A 66 6.33 -1.73 5.52
C PHE A 66 6.11 -3.16 5.03
N HIS A 67 6.34 -4.11 5.93
CA HIS A 67 6.15 -5.53 5.72
C HIS A 67 4.93 -6.00 6.52
N THR A 68 3.94 -6.56 5.83
CA THR A 68 2.81 -7.25 6.46
C THR A 68 3.08 -8.74 6.65
N GLU A 69 4.05 -9.31 5.93
CA GLU A 69 4.38 -10.74 5.95
C GLU A 69 4.82 -11.25 7.33
N LEU A 70 5.37 -10.37 8.17
CA LEU A 70 5.76 -10.69 9.54
C LEU A 70 4.55 -10.81 10.50
N HIS A 71 3.34 -10.58 10.00
CA HIS A 71 2.09 -10.66 10.74
C HIS A 71 1.18 -11.74 10.14
N THR A 72 0.28 -12.28 10.96
CA THR A 72 -0.72 -13.25 10.49
C THR A 72 -1.82 -12.59 9.65
N ASP A 73 -1.94 -11.27 9.70
CA ASP A 73 -2.91 -10.50 8.94
C ASP A 73 -2.56 -10.50 7.44
N ARG A 74 -3.46 -11.08 6.63
CA ARG A 74 -3.28 -11.22 5.18
C ARG A 74 -4.12 -10.22 4.37
N THR A 75 -4.68 -9.19 5.00
CA THR A 75 -5.59 -8.23 4.35
C THR A 75 -4.95 -7.58 3.13
N LEU A 76 -3.74 -7.02 3.26
CA LEU A 76 -3.05 -6.36 2.16
C LEU A 76 -2.67 -7.32 1.03
N VAL A 77 -2.25 -8.54 1.37
CA VAL A 77 -1.91 -9.58 0.38
C VAL A 77 -3.15 -10.03 -0.38
N LYS A 78 -4.28 -10.24 0.32
CA LYS A 78 -5.57 -10.57 -0.32
C LYS A 78 -6.04 -9.45 -1.24
N TYR A 79 -5.95 -8.20 -0.78
CA TYR A 79 -6.25 -7.03 -1.60
C TYR A 79 -5.38 -6.99 -2.87
N PHE A 80 -4.07 -7.25 -2.73
CA PHE A 80 -3.17 -7.31 -3.87
C PHE A 80 -3.57 -8.39 -4.87
N LEU A 81 -3.90 -9.60 -4.40
CA LEU A 81 -4.31 -10.70 -5.27
C LEU A 81 -5.61 -10.38 -6.00
N ASP A 82 -6.62 -9.87 -5.30
CA ASP A 82 -7.93 -9.52 -5.87
C ASP A 82 -7.81 -8.41 -6.92
N LYS A 83 -7.02 -7.37 -6.63
CA LYS A 83 -6.97 -6.16 -7.46
C LYS A 83 -5.97 -6.24 -8.62
N PHE A 84 -4.87 -6.98 -8.46
CA PHE A 84 -3.74 -6.94 -9.40
C PHE A 84 -3.40 -8.27 -10.06
N VAL A 85 -3.78 -9.41 -9.47
CA VAL A 85 -3.35 -10.74 -9.94
C VAL A 85 -4.49 -11.55 -10.51
N LEU A 86 -5.65 -11.54 -9.87
CA LEU A 86 -6.84 -12.23 -10.33
C LEU A 86 -7.59 -11.26 -11.26
N PRO A 87 -7.51 -11.42 -12.59
CA PRO A 87 -8.30 -10.59 -13.47
C PRO A 87 -9.75 -11.03 -13.29
N SER A 88 -10.58 -10.16 -12.70
CA SER A 88 -12.01 -10.21 -12.99
C SER A 88 -12.16 -10.08 -14.50
N HIS A 89 -12.77 -11.09 -15.12
CA HIS A 89 -13.02 -11.25 -16.55
C HIS A 89 -12.98 -9.98 -17.42
N VAL A 90 -12.19 -10.12 -18.48
CA VAL A 90 -12.17 -9.37 -19.76
C VAL A 90 -13.50 -8.68 -20.13
N SER A 91 -13.37 -7.38 -20.35
CA SER A 91 -14.03 -6.50 -21.34
C SER A 91 -15.56 -6.46 -21.47
N GLN A 92 -16.09 -5.25 -21.31
CA GLN A 92 -17.35 -4.81 -21.89
C GLN A 92 -17.38 -5.10 -23.40
N PRO A 93 -18.47 -5.64 -23.97
CA PRO A 93 -18.68 -5.55 -25.41
C PRO A 93 -19.01 -4.10 -25.77
N THR A 94 -18.02 -3.41 -26.35
CA THR A 94 -18.28 -2.27 -27.22
C THR A 94 -18.87 -2.81 -28.51
N THR A 95 -20.17 -2.64 -28.73
CA THR A 95 -20.75 -2.64 -30.08
C THR A 95 -21.61 -1.40 -30.21
N GLY A 96 -21.00 -0.37 -30.78
CA GLY A 96 -21.76 0.58 -31.59
C GLY A 96 -21.83 0.02 -33.01
N ILE A 97 -23.04 -0.12 -33.53
CA ILE A 97 -23.48 0.41 -34.84
C ILE A 97 -24.96 0.77 -34.67
#